data_AF-A0A2V2SQ50-F1
#
_entry.id   AF-A0A2V2SQ50-F1
#
_cell.length_a   1.000
_cell.length_b   1.000
_cell.length_c   1.000
_cell.angle_alpha   90.00
_cell.angle_beta   90.00
_cell.angle_gamma   90.00
#
_symmetry.space_group_name_H-M   'P 1'
#
loop_
_entity.id
_entity.type
_entity.pdbx_description
1 polymer ?
#
loop_
_entity_poly.entity_id
_entity_poly.type
_entity_poly.pdbx_seq_one_letter_code
_entity_poly.pdbx_strand_id
1 'polypeptide(L)'
;MAIGYFIRCGDKTSCGGVVLEADTRVMMFGVARAREGDRVSCGKDGKTYRILGGIPHIRSHGKLVAGSLDSISGCPCKARLIPSLFSATYRSAQGDLRAATAAPPSPVVAMPLAAASLKPPKPLVNSFQEEEEEEEELEEAGIVLRLGLFFDGTGNNEANSAAAAGCFAADVGLAAEVAEDIRQYCAALGYDGQGGAPDNSYGNDLSNVARLYALYPDDTLIQLSPGAEEAYIPIYIEGIGTRSGLGDSLYSQGTGQGNTGVVARVEQMPALVMTQLDRFREANPQSKIHRIEIDLFGFSRGAAAARHCANDLLKGANSLLARSLPAGSTLLAAGFAWRHRSDFALNFIGLFDTVASIVSPQTLDFSPHNARNSGLHLRLAPGMARQVVHLVADHEYRHNFSLTQAELDIVLPGCHSDIGGGYLPLAREKLLLSKPDSSLEIASLATERSGAHWRTRQRFDRELHHWSAYVPPEGLSVATRSVQVRHRARDTVAEKRVYAAIASEREVRGELSLVYLRIMREWAVRTGVAFRAVPSSQAFALPAELQPIATKLQAFALGEAFTPLTAEETALLRRRYIHLSANWNAAKGWNNSALDVAFIHRPAEGMQRKEHPNE
;
A
#
# COMPACT_ATOMS: atom_id res chain seq x y z
N MET A 1 -24.63 -21.06 -10.02
CA MET A 1 -23.74 -20.16 -10.79
C MET A 1 -22.30 -20.48 -10.43
N ALA A 2 -21.56 -21.08 -11.35
CA ALA A 2 -20.16 -21.45 -11.14
C ALA A 2 -19.23 -20.26 -11.42
N ILE A 3 -18.12 -20.18 -10.68
CA ILE A 3 -17.06 -19.20 -10.90
C ILE A 3 -16.12 -19.76 -11.97
N GLY A 4 -15.99 -19.03 -13.08
CA GLY A 4 -15.02 -19.32 -14.15
C GLY A 4 -13.90 -18.29 -14.17
N TYR A 5 -12.82 -18.60 -14.88
CA TYR A 5 -11.64 -17.76 -15.01
C TYR A 5 -11.37 -17.40 -16.47
N PHE A 6 -10.92 -16.18 -16.73
CA PHE A 6 -10.57 -15.75 -18.08
C PHE A 6 -9.34 -16.48 -18.61
N ILE A 7 -9.36 -16.84 -19.90
CA ILE A 7 -8.23 -17.51 -20.55
C ILE A 7 -7.36 -16.48 -21.27
N ARG A 8 -6.04 -16.65 -21.16
CA ARG A 8 -5.01 -15.77 -21.72
C ARG A 8 -4.08 -16.51 -22.68
N CYS A 9 -3.33 -15.74 -23.47
CA CYS A 9 -2.21 -16.30 -24.23
C CYS A 9 -1.23 -17.01 -23.29
N GLY A 10 -0.75 -18.20 -23.66
CA GLY A 10 0.15 -19.01 -22.84
C GLY A 10 -0.55 -19.96 -21.85
N ASP A 11 -1.87 -19.84 -21.64
CA ASP A 11 -2.62 -20.77 -20.79
C ASP A 11 -2.57 -22.20 -21.34
N LYS A 12 -2.47 -23.18 -20.43
CA LYS A 12 -2.32 -24.58 -20.79
C LYS A 12 -3.67 -25.22 -21.11
N THR A 13 -3.66 -26.34 -21.82
CA THR A 13 -4.84 -27.19 -22.00
C THR A 13 -4.69 -28.52 -21.26
N SER A 14 -5.80 -29.16 -20.91
CA SER A 14 -5.79 -30.44 -20.21
C SER A 14 -5.14 -31.60 -20.99
N CYS A 15 -4.88 -31.43 -22.29
CA CYS A 15 -4.13 -32.41 -23.08
C CYS A 15 -2.63 -32.09 -23.22
N GLY A 16 -2.14 -31.06 -22.52
CA GLY A 16 -0.74 -30.60 -22.57
C GLY A 16 -0.44 -29.54 -23.64
N GLY A 17 -1.47 -28.99 -24.30
CA GLY A 17 -1.33 -27.92 -25.28
C GLY A 17 -1.30 -26.52 -24.66
N VAL A 18 -1.22 -25.49 -25.51
CA VAL A 18 -1.06 -24.08 -25.09
C VAL A 18 -1.87 -23.14 -25.97
N VAL A 19 -2.48 -22.10 -25.40
CA VAL A 19 -3.13 -21.01 -26.15
C VAL A 19 -2.06 -20.13 -26.80
N LEU A 20 -2.11 -19.99 -28.12
CA LEU A 20 -1.07 -19.36 -28.94
C LEU A 20 -1.39 -17.92 -29.35
N GLU A 21 -2.67 -17.54 -29.34
CA GLU A 21 -3.13 -16.21 -29.75
C GLU A 21 -4.15 -15.63 -28.79
N ALA A 22 -4.19 -14.30 -28.78
CA ALA A 22 -5.10 -13.51 -27.96
C ALA A 22 -5.22 -12.07 -28.49
N ASP A 23 -6.18 -11.32 -27.96
CA ASP A 23 -6.42 -9.92 -28.29
C ASP A 23 -5.45 -8.98 -27.55
N THR A 24 -4.44 -8.46 -28.24
CA THR A 24 -3.41 -7.58 -27.63
C THR A 24 -3.92 -6.18 -27.27
N ARG A 25 -5.13 -5.82 -27.70
CA ARG A 25 -5.79 -4.55 -27.34
C ARG A 25 -6.43 -4.60 -25.95
N VAL A 26 -6.63 -5.80 -25.39
CA VAL A 26 -7.17 -5.98 -24.04
C VAL A 26 -6.21 -6.88 -23.27
N MET A 27 -5.41 -6.24 -22.43
CA MET A 27 -4.36 -6.88 -21.65
C MET A 27 -4.85 -7.16 -20.22
N MET A 28 -4.57 -8.36 -19.72
CA MET A 28 -4.82 -8.75 -18.33
C MET A 28 -3.49 -9.12 -17.67
N PHE A 29 -2.99 -8.23 -16.82
CA PHE A 29 -1.67 -8.36 -16.17
C PHE A 29 -0.54 -8.54 -17.20
N GLY A 30 -0.52 -7.68 -18.22
CA GLY A 30 0.51 -7.71 -19.28
C GLY A 30 0.39 -8.87 -20.28
N VAL A 31 -0.62 -9.74 -20.14
CA VAL A 31 -0.85 -10.87 -21.07
C VAL A 31 -2.17 -10.69 -21.79
N ALA A 32 -2.15 -10.85 -23.12
CA ALA A 32 -3.31 -10.69 -23.97
C ALA A 32 -4.40 -11.73 -23.66
N ARG A 33 -5.66 -11.29 -23.67
CA ARG A 33 -6.84 -12.12 -23.36
C ARG A 33 -7.33 -12.90 -24.58
N ALA A 34 -7.52 -14.21 -24.44
CA ALA A 34 -7.96 -15.07 -25.53
C ALA A 34 -9.46 -14.96 -25.80
N ARG A 35 -9.86 -15.25 -27.03
CA ARG A 35 -11.24 -15.22 -27.51
C ARG A 35 -11.56 -16.47 -28.31
N GLU A 36 -12.85 -16.66 -28.55
CA GLU A 36 -13.32 -17.66 -29.49
C GLU A 36 -12.65 -17.48 -30.87
N GLY A 37 -12.17 -18.58 -31.43
CA GLY A 37 -11.49 -18.62 -32.71
C GLY A 37 -9.99 -18.33 -32.67
N ASP A 38 -9.42 -17.89 -31.55
CA ASP A 38 -7.97 -17.70 -31.40
C ASP A 38 -7.25 -19.08 -31.38
N ARG A 39 -5.99 -19.14 -31.85
CA ARG A 39 -5.22 -20.38 -32.03
C ARG A 39 -4.81 -21.04 -30.71
N VAL A 40 -4.86 -22.38 -30.66
CA VAL A 40 -4.45 -23.23 -29.52
C VAL A 40 -3.78 -24.50 -30.02
N SER A 41 -2.67 -24.93 -29.40
CA SER A 41 -2.01 -26.20 -29.75
C SER A 41 -2.63 -27.40 -29.00
N CYS A 42 -2.47 -28.60 -29.56
CA CYS A 42 -2.83 -29.85 -28.91
C CYS A 42 -1.57 -30.57 -28.41
N GLY A 43 -1.54 -30.94 -27.13
CA GLY A 43 -0.38 -31.64 -26.54
C GLY A 43 -0.27 -33.12 -26.89
N LYS A 44 -1.23 -33.69 -27.65
CA LYS A 44 -1.21 -35.10 -28.08
C LYS A 44 -0.76 -35.29 -29.51
N ASP A 45 -1.20 -34.44 -30.43
CA ASP A 45 -0.86 -34.55 -31.86
C ASP A 45 0.04 -33.40 -32.36
N GLY A 46 0.34 -32.41 -31.52
CA GLY A 46 1.21 -31.27 -31.84
C GLY A 46 0.62 -30.25 -32.83
N LYS A 47 -0.61 -30.45 -33.33
CA LYS A 47 -1.24 -29.58 -34.32
C LYS A 47 -1.92 -28.38 -33.68
N THR A 48 -2.17 -27.35 -34.50
CA THR A 48 -2.86 -26.12 -34.09
C THR A 48 -4.34 -26.16 -34.45
N TYR A 49 -5.17 -25.80 -33.48
CA TYR A 49 -6.64 -25.75 -33.55
C TYR A 49 -7.12 -24.37 -33.12
N ARG A 50 -8.45 -24.18 -33.03
CA ARG A 50 -9.08 -22.95 -32.55
C ARG A 50 -9.84 -23.19 -31.25
N ILE A 51 -9.91 -22.16 -30.41
CA ILE A 51 -10.79 -22.15 -29.24
C ILE A 51 -12.24 -22.10 -29.71
N LEU A 52 -13.07 -22.99 -29.17
CA LEU A 52 -14.51 -23.08 -29.43
C LEU A 52 -15.30 -22.60 -28.22
N GLY A 53 -16.29 -21.73 -28.45
CA GLY A 53 -17.13 -21.17 -27.39
C GLY A 53 -16.47 -20.01 -26.63
N GLY A 54 -17.28 -19.27 -25.90
CA GLY A 54 -16.85 -18.13 -25.09
C GLY A 54 -17.96 -17.64 -24.18
N ILE A 55 -17.61 -16.73 -23.28
CA ILE A 55 -18.48 -16.22 -22.23
C ILE A 55 -19.65 -15.47 -22.88
N PRO A 56 -20.91 -15.92 -22.74
CA PRO A 56 -22.03 -15.45 -23.57
C PRO A 56 -22.32 -13.94 -23.51
N HIS A 57 -22.00 -13.31 -22.39
CA HIS A 57 -22.29 -11.89 -22.11
C HIS A 57 -21.05 -10.99 -22.20
N ILE A 58 -19.89 -11.50 -22.62
CA ILE A 58 -18.65 -10.73 -22.72
C ILE A 58 -18.06 -10.86 -24.12
N ARG A 59 -17.98 -9.73 -24.84
CA ARG A 59 -17.43 -9.64 -26.19
C ARG A 59 -16.17 -8.76 -26.22
N SER A 60 -15.20 -9.15 -27.03
CA SER A 60 -13.99 -8.38 -27.35
C SER A 60 -13.90 -8.26 -28.86
N HIS A 61 -14.12 -7.05 -29.37
CA HIS A 61 -14.14 -6.74 -30.81
C HIS A 61 -14.99 -7.73 -31.64
N GLY A 62 -16.24 -7.93 -31.22
CA GLY A 62 -17.23 -8.75 -31.92
C GLY A 62 -17.19 -10.25 -31.59
N LYS A 63 -16.09 -10.78 -31.04
CA LYS A 63 -15.93 -12.19 -30.66
C LYS A 63 -16.18 -12.43 -29.17
N LEU A 64 -16.65 -13.62 -28.80
CA LEU A 64 -16.84 -13.98 -27.39
C LEU A 64 -15.48 -14.19 -26.71
N VAL A 65 -15.35 -13.72 -25.46
CA VAL A 65 -14.12 -13.90 -24.67
C VAL A 65 -14.00 -15.34 -24.20
N ALA A 66 -12.80 -15.91 -24.24
CA ALA A 66 -12.59 -17.29 -23.82
C ALA A 66 -12.57 -17.42 -22.28
N GLY A 67 -13.28 -18.41 -21.75
CA GLY A 67 -13.41 -18.65 -20.31
C GLY A 67 -13.25 -20.12 -19.96
N SER A 68 -12.77 -20.41 -18.74
CA SER A 68 -12.45 -21.77 -18.29
C SER A 68 -13.67 -22.70 -18.19
N LEU A 69 -14.89 -22.14 -18.13
CA LEU A 69 -16.14 -22.91 -18.06
C LEU A 69 -16.88 -23.00 -19.40
N ASP A 70 -16.70 -22.01 -20.28
CA ASP A 70 -17.54 -21.83 -21.48
C ASP A 70 -16.75 -22.04 -22.79
N SER A 71 -15.43 -22.26 -22.70
CA SER A 71 -14.56 -22.48 -23.85
C SER A 71 -13.78 -23.79 -23.75
N ILE A 72 -13.57 -24.44 -24.89
CA ILE A 72 -12.76 -25.66 -25.03
C ILE A 72 -11.83 -25.54 -26.25
N SER A 73 -10.76 -26.33 -26.28
CA SER A 73 -9.96 -26.49 -27.48
C SER A 73 -10.72 -27.31 -28.53
N GLY A 74 -10.69 -26.86 -29.78
CA GLY A 74 -11.25 -27.57 -30.93
C GLY A 74 -10.44 -28.79 -31.40
N CYS A 75 -9.39 -29.18 -30.67
CA CYS A 75 -8.65 -30.40 -30.96
C CYS A 75 -9.50 -31.67 -30.73
N PRO A 76 -9.12 -32.83 -31.30
CA PRO A 76 -9.81 -34.09 -31.08
C PRO A 76 -9.97 -34.48 -29.61
N CYS A 77 -9.07 -34.02 -28.74
CA CYS A 77 -9.14 -34.26 -27.29
C CYS A 77 -10.23 -33.46 -26.57
N LYS A 78 -10.84 -32.45 -27.22
CA LYS A 78 -11.79 -31.49 -26.61
C LYS A 78 -11.28 -30.94 -25.27
N ALA A 79 -9.99 -30.59 -25.23
CA ALA A 79 -9.29 -30.26 -24.00
C ALA A 79 -9.86 -28.99 -23.35
N ARG A 80 -9.98 -29.01 -22.02
CA ARG A 80 -10.33 -27.81 -21.24
C ARG A 80 -9.17 -26.83 -21.23
N LEU A 81 -9.48 -25.54 -21.16
CA LEU A 81 -8.50 -24.47 -21.03
C LEU A 81 -8.22 -24.24 -19.54
N ILE A 82 -6.96 -24.34 -19.14
CA ILE A 82 -6.50 -24.25 -17.76
C ILE A 82 -6.00 -22.81 -17.54
N PRO A 83 -6.72 -22.00 -16.75
CA PRO A 83 -6.34 -20.63 -16.49
C PRO A 83 -5.03 -20.58 -15.68
N SER A 84 -4.13 -19.68 -16.03
CA SER A 84 -2.96 -19.35 -15.20
C SER A 84 -3.23 -18.21 -14.21
N LEU A 85 -4.36 -17.51 -14.34
CA LEU A 85 -4.72 -16.34 -13.53
C LEU A 85 -6.04 -16.54 -12.79
N PHE A 86 -5.94 -16.92 -11.52
CA PHE A 86 -7.12 -17.19 -10.69
C PHE A 86 -7.74 -15.94 -10.06
N SER A 87 -7.13 -14.76 -10.22
CA SER A 87 -7.70 -13.48 -9.74
C SER A 87 -8.72 -12.86 -10.72
N ALA A 88 -8.68 -13.24 -12.00
CA ALA A 88 -9.59 -12.73 -13.03
C ALA A 88 -10.76 -13.70 -13.25
N THR A 89 -11.87 -13.44 -12.55
CA THR A 89 -13.05 -14.33 -12.52
C THR A 89 -14.27 -13.75 -13.24
N TYR A 90 -15.16 -14.63 -13.66
CA TYR A 90 -16.50 -14.28 -14.16
C TYR A 90 -17.53 -15.30 -13.66
N ARG A 91 -18.82 -14.96 -13.72
CA ARG A 91 -19.91 -15.87 -13.32
C ARG A 91 -20.59 -16.43 -14.57
N SER A 92 -20.63 -17.76 -14.70
CA SER A 92 -21.43 -18.42 -15.74
C SER A 92 -22.69 -19.05 -15.15
N ALA A 93 -23.82 -18.85 -15.83
CA ALA A 93 -25.07 -19.52 -15.53
C ALA A 93 -25.10 -20.97 -16.07
N GLN A 94 -24.15 -21.36 -16.94
CA GLN A 94 -24.13 -22.66 -17.64
C GLN A 94 -23.14 -23.67 -17.04
N GLY A 95 -22.39 -23.32 -15.99
CA GLY A 95 -21.27 -24.13 -15.46
C GLY A 95 -21.65 -25.47 -14.81
N ASP A 96 -22.94 -25.73 -14.57
CA ASP A 96 -23.38 -26.93 -13.83
C ASP A 96 -23.55 -28.17 -14.72
N LEU A 97 -23.38 -28.08 -16.06
CA LEU A 97 -23.71 -29.18 -16.99
C LEU A 97 -22.51 -29.95 -17.60
N ARG A 98 -21.26 -29.64 -17.25
CA ARG A 98 -20.08 -30.29 -17.91
C ARG A 98 -18.97 -30.79 -16.98
N ALA A 99 -19.15 -30.75 -15.66
CA ALA A 99 -18.09 -31.05 -14.70
C ALA A 99 -17.92 -32.53 -14.30
N ALA A 100 -18.82 -33.44 -14.68
CA ALA A 100 -18.70 -34.86 -14.31
C ALA A 100 -18.12 -35.70 -15.47
N THR A 101 -16.82 -36.02 -15.39
CA THR A 101 -16.19 -37.28 -15.87
C THR A 101 -14.66 -37.18 -15.77
N ALA A 102 -14.09 -37.62 -14.64
CA ALA A 102 -12.75 -38.23 -14.60
C ALA A 102 -12.58 -38.95 -13.25
N ALA A 103 -12.35 -40.27 -13.32
CA ALA A 103 -12.12 -41.19 -12.21
C ALA A 103 -10.65 -41.15 -11.72
N PRO A 104 -10.35 -41.60 -10.48
CA PRO A 104 -8.99 -41.59 -9.92
C PRO A 104 -8.18 -42.84 -10.34
N PRO A 105 -6.84 -42.78 -10.37
CA PRO A 105 -6.02 -43.98 -10.52
C PRO A 105 -5.67 -44.63 -9.16
N SER A 106 -5.66 -45.97 -9.14
CA SER A 106 -5.22 -46.84 -8.04
C SER A 106 -3.73 -47.25 -8.19
N PRO A 107 -3.08 -47.76 -7.11
CA PRO A 107 -1.61 -47.88 -7.02
C PRO A 107 -1.07 -49.26 -7.43
N VAL A 108 0.24 -49.37 -7.66
CA VAL A 108 0.96 -50.65 -7.90
C VAL A 108 2.24 -50.71 -7.06
N VAL A 109 2.60 -51.93 -6.64
CA VAL A 109 3.51 -52.29 -5.54
C VAL A 109 4.81 -52.97 -6.05
N ALA A 110 5.94 -52.62 -5.42
CA ALA A 110 7.21 -53.32 -5.07
C ALA A 110 8.10 -54.19 -6.03
N MET A 111 9.39 -53.77 -6.13
CA MET A 111 10.72 -54.44 -5.90
C MET A 111 11.15 -55.78 -6.56
N PRO A 112 12.47 -56.05 -6.83
CA PRO A 112 13.52 -56.32 -5.81
C PRO A 112 15.02 -55.95 -6.10
N LEU A 113 15.86 -56.30 -5.10
CA LEU A 113 17.29 -56.04 -4.74
C LEU A 113 18.43 -56.30 -5.76
N ALA A 114 19.59 -55.63 -5.55
CA ALA A 114 20.94 -56.25 -5.49
C ALA A 114 22.04 -55.40 -4.79
N ALA A 115 22.98 -56.10 -4.13
CA ALA A 115 24.21 -55.84 -3.32
C ALA A 115 25.31 -54.89 -3.91
N ALA A 116 26.42 -54.41 -3.29
CA ALA A 116 27.19 -54.66 -2.05
C ALA A 116 28.24 -53.53 -1.75
N SER A 117 29.13 -53.77 -0.77
CA SER A 117 29.86 -52.89 0.20
C SER A 117 31.27 -52.33 -0.15
N LEU A 118 31.86 -51.63 0.85
CA LEU A 118 32.95 -50.63 1.01
C LEU A 118 34.47 -51.05 1.04
N LYS A 119 35.36 -50.11 0.59
CA LYS A 119 36.68 -49.54 1.12
C LYS A 119 38.00 -50.38 1.22
N PRO A 120 39.24 -49.82 1.49
CA PRO A 120 40.02 -48.57 1.14
C PRO A 120 41.58 -48.83 0.88
N PRO A 121 42.64 -47.97 1.12
CA PRO A 121 43.01 -46.55 0.75
C PRO A 121 44.47 -46.25 0.20
N LYS A 122 44.68 -45.00 -0.34
CA LYS A 122 45.84 -44.00 -0.34
C LYS A 122 47.24 -44.28 -0.99
N PRO A 123 48.12 -43.27 -1.33
CA PRO A 123 48.03 -41.76 -1.29
C PRO A 123 48.64 -40.94 -2.49
N LEU A 124 48.55 -39.59 -2.38
CA LEU A 124 49.36 -38.45 -2.93
C LEU A 124 48.63 -37.51 -3.92
N VAL A 125 48.21 -36.30 -3.47
CA VAL A 125 48.57 -34.92 -3.94
C VAL A 125 47.66 -33.89 -3.20
N ASN A 126 48.18 -33.17 -2.20
CA ASN A 126 47.49 -32.09 -1.44
C ASN A 126 48.02 -30.71 -1.87
N SER A 127 47.45 -30.13 -2.92
CA SER A 127 47.53 -28.68 -3.16
C SER A 127 46.34 -28.27 -4.02
N PHE A 128 46.06 -29.02 -5.09
CA PHE A 128 44.82 -28.88 -5.85
C PHE A 128 43.56 -29.28 -5.06
N GLN A 129 43.66 -30.30 -4.19
CA GLN A 129 42.52 -30.69 -3.35
C GLN A 129 42.21 -29.68 -2.26
N GLU A 130 43.21 -28.95 -1.73
CA GLU A 130 42.97 -27.91 -0.73
C GLU A 130 42.38 -26.65 -1.39
N GLU A 131 42.80 -26.32 -2.62
CA GLU A 131 42.18 -25.25 -3.41
C GLU A 131 40.77 -25.63 -3.90
N GLU A 132 40.54 -26.89 -4.33
CA GLU A 132 39.20 -27.41 -4.69
C GLU A 132 38.29 -27.54 -3.46
N GLU A 133 38.81 -27.95 -2.30
CA GLU A 133 38.04 -28.00 -1.04
C GLU A 133 37.75 -26.58 -0.51
N GLU A 134 38.65 -25.61 -0.65
CA GLU A 134 38.37 -24.19 -0.34
C GLU A 134 37.36 -23.58 -1.34
N GLU A 135 37.44 -23.89 -2.63
CA GLU A 135 36.45 -23.47 -3.63
C GLU A 135 35.09 -24.16 -3.40
N GLU A 136 35.04 -25.46 -3.04
CA GLU A 136 33.82 -26.17 -2.65
C GLU A 136 33.24 -25.65 -1.32
N GLU A 137 34.07 -25.29 -0.33
CA GLU A 137 33.62 -24.65 0.93
C GLU A 137 33.09 -23.23 0.68
N LEU A 138 33.68 -22.47 -0.25
CA LEU A 138 33.19 -21.15 -0.69
C LEU A 138 31.91 -21.26 -1.54
N GLU A 139 31.74 -22.34 -2.32
CA GLU A 139 30.50 -22.65 -3.03
C GLU A 139 29.39 -23.17 -2.07
N GLU A 140 29.76 -23.81 -0.95
CA GLU A 140 28.84 -24.14 0.15
C GLU A 140 28.55 -22.94 1.07
N ALA A 141 29.42 -21.92 1.11
CA ALA A 141 29.22 -20.67 1.80
C ALA A 141 28.15 -19.84 1.07
N GLY A 142 26.88 -20.19 1.30
CA GLY A 142 25.76 -19.45 0.74
C GLY A 142 25.81 -17.94 1.07
N ILE A 143 24.88 -17.19 0.51
CA ILE A 143 24.76 -15.74 0.69
C ILE A 143 23.79 -15.35 1.80
N VAL A 144 23.97 -14.14 2.34
CA VAL A 144 22.97 -13.48 3.17
C VAL A 144 21.95 -12.79 2.26
N LEU A 145 20.69 -13.23 2.32
CA LEU A 145 19.58 -12.55 1.66
C LEU A 145 19.08 -11.39 2.53
N ARG A 146 19.14 -10.18 1.99
CA ARG A 146 18.62 -8.94 2.57
C ARG A 146 17.21 -8.67 2.02
N LEU A 147 16.19 -9.05 2.77
CA LEU A 147 14.78 -8.95 2.38
C LEU A 147 14.13 -7.69 2.94
N GLY A 148 13.89 -6.70 2.08
CA GLY A 148 13.16 -5.48 2.48
C GLY A 148 11.66 -5.64 2.27
N LEU A 149 10.84 -5.51 3.31
CA LEU A 149 9.37 -5.57 3.21
C LEU A 149 8.76 -4.19 3.50
N PHE A 150 8.06 -3.62 2.52
CA PHE A 150 7.58 -2.24 2.55
C PHE A 150 6.05 -2.21 2.53
N PHE A 151 5.43 -1.98 3.69
CA PHE A 151 3.97 -1.95 3.87
C PHE A 151 3.43 -0.51 3.82
N ASP A 152 2.79 -0.14 2.71
CA ASP A 152 2.35 1.25 2.51
C ASP A 152 1.07 1.63 3.30
N GLY A 153 0.85 2.93 3.45
CA GLY A 153 -0.29 3.54 4.12
C GLY A 153 -1.60 3.35 3.36
N THR A 154 -2.72 3.53 4.06
CA THR A 154 -4.05 3.35 3.44
C THR A 154 -4.33 4.40 2.39
N GLY A 155 -4.88 3.99 1.26
CA GLY A 155 -5.14 4.93 0.17
C GLY A 155 -3.87 5.30 -0.59
N ASN A 156 -2.69 4.77 -0.21
CA ASN A 156 -1.48 4.93 -1.00
C ASN A 156 -1.27 3.71 -1.90
N ASN A 157 -0.86 3.98 -3.13
CA ASN A 157 -0.50 2.98 -4.11
C ASN A 157 0.49 3.62 -5.07
N GLU A 158 1.75 3.15 -5.03
CA GLU A 158 2.83 3.68 -5.85
C GLU A 158 2.48 3.73 -7.33
N ALA A 159 1.87 2.67 -7.89
CA ALA A 159 1.50 2.62 -9.30
C ALA A 159 0.39 3.62 -9.67
N ASN A 160 -0.62 3.79 -8.81
CA ASN A 160 -1.71 4.74 -9.05
C ASN A 160 -1.22 6.20 -8.92
N SER A 161 -0.39 6.50 -7.91
CA SER A 161 0.24 7.81 -7.74
C SER A 161 1.18 8.15 -8.90
N ALA A 162 1.98 7.18 -9.36
CA ALA A 162 2.86 7.36 -10.52
C ALA A 162 2.06 7.62 -11.81
N ALA A 163 0.92 6.94 -12.00
CA ALA A 163 0.03 7.18 -13.14
C ALA A 163 -0.59 8.59 -13.11
N ALA A 164 -0.88 9.12 -11.92
CA ALA A 164 -1.45 10.46 -11.74
C ALA A 164 -0.42 11.60 -11.66
N ALA A 165 0.88 11.31 -11.69
CA ALA A 165 1.94 12.30 -11.43
C ALA A 165 1.91 13.52 -12.38
N GLY A 166 1.47 13.31 -13.63
CA GLY A 166 1.31 14.38 -14.62
C GLY A 166 0.10 15.30 -14.37
N CYS A 167 -0.88 14.88 -13.57
CA CYS A 167 -2.08 15.66 -13.27
C CYS A 167 -1.83 16.75 -12.22
N PHE A 168 -0.83 16.56 -11.34
CA PHE A 168 -0.44 17.54 -10.34
C PHE A 168 -0.02 18.89 -10.93
N ALA A 169 0.56 18.90 -12.14
CA ALA A 169 1.05 20.11 -12.79
C ALA A 169 -0.08 21.01 -13.34
N ALA A 170 -1.22 20.42 -13.73
CA ALA A 170 -2.35 21.15 -14.31
C ALA A 170 -3.16 21.92 -13.24
N ASP A 171 -3.26 21.37 -12.03
CA ASP A 171 -4.07 21.92 -10.93
C ASP A 171 -3.44 23.09 -10.18
N VAL A 172 -2.12 23.30 -10.34
CA VAL A 172 -1.36 24.43 -9.77
C VAL A 172 -1.06 25.54 -10.78
N GLY A 173 -1.71 25.53 -11.95
CA GLY A 173 -1.55 26.57 -12.97
C GLY A 173 -0.20 26.55 -13.72
N LEU A 174 0.57 25.46 -13.62
CA LEU A 174 1.84 25.28 -14.34
C LEU A 174 1.58 24.66 -15.72
N ALA A 175 0.96 25.49 -16.57
CA ALA A 175 1.00 25.54 -18.04
C ALA A 175 -0.40 25.89 -18.56
N ALA A 176 -0.57 27.11 -19.05
CA ALA A 176 -1.75 27.53 -19.82
C ALA A 176 -1.88 26.78 -21.18
N GLU A 177 -1.01 25.81 -21.45
CA GLU A 177 -0.88 25.05 -22.69
C GLU A 177 -1.04 23.53 -22.48
N VAL A 178 -1.76 23.09 -21.44
CA VAL A 178 -2.06 21.64 -21.28
C VAL A 178 -3.03 21.21 -22.39
N ALA A 179 -2.67 20.17 -23.15
CA ALA A 179 -3.51 19.60 -24.21
C ALA A 179 -4.85 19.06 -23.63
N GLU A 180 -5.93 19.16 -24.39
CA GLU A 180 -7.27 18.65 -24.01
C GLU A 180 -7.24 17.18 -23.58
N ASP A 181 -6.38 16.39 -24.20
CA ASP A 181 -6.18 14.97 -23.89
C ASP A 181 -5.66 14.74 -22.45
N ILE A 182 -4.79 15.62 -21.95
CA ILE A 182 -4.28 15.55 -20.56
C ILE A 182 -5.38 15.94 -19.57
N ARG A 183 -6.21 16.96 -19.90
CA ARG A 183 -7.36 17.33 -19.07
C ARG A 183 -8.38 16.19 -18.97
N GLN A 184 -8.70 15.55 -20.10
CA GLN A 184 -9.62 14.42 -20.12
C GLN A 184 -9.06 13.22 -19.36
N TYR A 185 -7.76 12.96 -19.49
CA TYR A 185 -7.07 11.94 -18.71
C TYR A 185 -7.14 12.21 -17.20
N CYS A 186 -6.81 13.43 -16.75
CA CYS A 186 -6.86 13.78 -15.33
C CYS A 186 -8.29 13.82 -14.77
N ALA A 187 -9.27 14.30 -15.54
CA ALA A 187 -10.67 14.22 -15.18
C ALA A 187 -11.15 12.78 -15.00
N ALA A 188 -10.68 11.84 -15.84
CA ALA A 188 -11.00 10.42 -15.71
C ALA A 188 -10.42 9.79 -14.42
N LEU A 189 -9.33 10.36 -13.88
CA LEU A 189 -8.75 9.97 -12.59
C LEU A 189 -9.43 10.65 -11.39
N GLY A 190 -10.31 11.62 -11.63
CA GLY A 190 -11.12 12.28 -10.60
C GLY A 190 -10.65 13.68 -10.18
N TYR A 191 -9.70 14.28 -10.90
CA TYR A 191 -9.28 15.66 -10.70
C TYR A 191 -10.34 16.65 -11.19
N ASP A 192 -10.61 17.70 -10.41
CA ASP A 192 -11.68 18.66 -10.70
C ASP A 192 -11.27 19.82 -11.61
N GLY A 193 -9.96 19.97 -11.91
CA GLY A 193 -9.41 21.04 -12.73
C GLY A 193 -9.48 22.43 -12.08
N GLN A 194 -9.86 22.51 -10.81
CA GLN A 194 -9.96 23.72 -9.99
C GLN A 194 -9.01 23.67 -8.77
N GLY A 195 -7.99 22.81 -8.83
CA GLY A 195 -7.03 22.61 -7.75
C GLY A 195 -7.42 21.52 -6.74
N GLY A 196 -8.46 20.73 -7.02
CA GLY A 196 -8.92 19.63 -6.18
C GLY A 196 -8.51 18.27 -6.72
N ALA A 197 -7.66 17.58 -5.96
CA ALA A 197 -7.31 16.18 -6.20
C ALA A 197 -8.43 15.23 -5.70
N PRO A 198 -8.61 14.06 -6.32
CA PRO A 198 -9.59 13.08 -5.86
C PRO A 198 -9.23 12.53 -4.47
N ASP A 199 -10.25 12.26 -3.64
CA ASP A 199 -10.08 11.61 -2.33
C ASP A 199 -9.92 10.09 -2.48
N ASN A 200 -8.89 9.67 -3.23
CA ASN A 200 -8.53 8.28 -3.49
C ASN A 200 -7.02 8.15 -3.78
N SER A 201 -6.54 6.93 -4.04
CA SER A 201 -5.12 6.68 -4.31
C SER A 201 -4.50 7.40 -5.50
N TYR A 202 -5.29 7.90 -6.45
CA TYR A 202 -4.80 8.70 -7.57
C TYR A 202 -4.61 10.18 -7.21
N GLY A 203 -5.17 10.66 -6.09
CA GLY A 203 -5.01 12.03 -5.61
C GLY A 203 -3.84 12.25 -4.66
N ASN A 204 -3.14 11.17 -4.29
CA ASN A 204 -2.01 11.20 -3.37
C ASN A 204 -0.67 11.20 -4.13
N ASP A 205 0.32 11.89 -3.57
CA ASP A 205 1.72 11.71 -3.97
C ASP A 205 2.31 10.42 -3.37
N LEU A 206 3.56 10.09 -3.70
CA LEU A 206 4.27 8.95 -3.13
C LEU A 206 4.52 9.09 -1.62
N SER A 207 4.22 8.03 -0.88
CA SER A 207 4.56 7.91 0.53
C SER A 207 6.07 7.72 0.74
N ASN A 208 6.53 7.95 1.97
CA ASN A 208 7.90 7.66 2.37
C ASN A 208 8.22 6.16 2.31
N VAL A 209 7.25 5.26 2.46
CA VAL A 209 7.46 3.82 2.28
C VAL A 209 7.76 3.49 0.83
N ALA A 210 7.01 4.05 -0.12
CA ALA A 210 7.27 3.88 -1.55
C ALA A 210 8.62 4.49 -1.96
N ARG A 211 8.97 5.66 -1.40
CA ARG A 211 10.27 6.31 -1.63
C ARG A 211 11.43 5.49 -1.06
N LEU A 212 11.29 4.92 0.13
CA LEU A 212 12.31 4.01 0.70
C LEU A 212 12.45 2.74 -0.14
N TYR A 213 11.34 2.13 -0.57
CA TYR A 213 11.35 0.97 -1.48
C TYR A 213 12.19 1.25 -2.74
N ALA A 214 11.99 2.41 -3.38
CA ALA A 214 12.76 2.81 -4.57
C ALA A 214 14.27 3.04 -4.30
N LEU A 215 14.64 3.35 -3.05
CA LEU A 215 16.04 3.53 -2.64
C LEU A 215 16.69 2.21 -2.20
N TYR A 216 15.92 1.14 -1.98
CA TYR A 216 16.45 -0.16 -1.58
C TYR A 216 17.11 -0.85 -2.79
N PRO A 217 18.28 -1.50 -2.64
CA PRO A 217 18.89 -2.25 -3.74
C PRO A 217 18.03 -3.42 -4.22
N ASP A 218 18.14 -3.78 -5.48
CA ASP A 218 17.33 -4.84 -6.10
C ASP A 218 18.19 -5.68 -7.03
N ASP A 219 18.51 -6.89 -6.59
CA ASP A 219 19.29 -7.88 -7.33
C ASP A 219 18.40 -8.98 -7.93
N THR A 220 17.07 -8.82 -7.90
CA THR A 220 16.13 -9.87 -8.33
C THR A 220 16.33 -10.37 -9.75
N LEU A 221 16.82 -9.50 -10.64
CA LEU A 221 17.04 -9.78 -12.06
C LEU A 221 18.51 -9.69 -12.47
N ILE A 222 19.42 -9.53 -11.51
CA ILE A 222 20.84 -9.31 -11.76
C ILE A 222 21.60 -10.58 -11.37
N GLN A 223 22.53 -11.01 -12.23
CA GLN A 223 23.47 -12.07 -11.87
C GLN A 223 24.51 -11.51 -10.91
N LEU A 224 24.63 -12.14 -9.74
CA LEU A 224 25.61 -11.75 -8.74
C LEU A 224 27.03 -11.98 -9.24
N SER A 225 27.95 -11.13 -8.77
CA SER A 225 29.38 -11.32 -9.06
C SER A 225 29.90 -12.57 -8.34
N PRO A 226 30.91 -13.26 -8.89
CA PRO A 226 31.59 -14.35 -8.17
C PRO A 226 32.09 -13.85 -6.81
N GLY A 227 31.78 -14.59 -5.73
CA GLY A 227 32.13 -14.22 -4.36
C GLY A 227 31.22 -13.18 -3.69
N ALA A 228 30.04 -12.90 -4.25
CA ALA A 228 29.06 -12.04 -3.58
C ALA A 228 28.59 -12.66 -2.26
N GLU A 229 28.75 -11.93 -1.14
CA GLU A 229 28.33 -12.39 0.19
C GLU A 229 26.85 -12.06 0.50
N GLU A 230 26.29 -11.03 -0.15
CA GLU A 230 24.92 -10.56 0.09
C GLU A 230 24.14 -10.39 -1.23
N ALA A 231 22.81 -10.53 -1.14
CA ALA A 231 21.89 -10.12 -2.20
C ALA A 231 20.67 -9.41 -1.62
N TYR A 232 20.13 -8.44 -2.37
CA TYR A 232 19.04 -7.58 -1.91
C TYR A 232 17.76 -7.83 -2.72
N ILE A 233 16.66 -8.08 -2.01
CA ILE A 233 15.33 -8.24 -2.63
C ILE A 233 14.33 -7.34 -1.90
N PRO A 234 13.82 -6.29 -2.56
CA PRO A 234 12.75 -5.47 -2.01
C PRO A 234 11.38 -5.99 -2.42
N ILE A 235 10.43 -5.96 -1.49
CA ILE A 235 9.03 -6.32 -1.70
C ILE A 235 8.17 -5.13 -1.29
N TYR A 236 7.43 -4.59 -2.25
CA TYR A 236 6.42 -3.58 -2.00
C TYR A 236 5.06 -4.24 -1.77
N ILE A 237 4.43 -3.90 -0.64
CA ILE A 237 3.07 -4.33 -0.28
C ILE A 237 2.19 -3.09 -0.26
N GLU A 238 1.25 -3.05 -1.21
CA GLU A 238 0.36 -1.91 -1.41
C GLU A 238 -0.45 -1.54 -0.16
N GLY A 239 -0.82 -0.27 -0.10
CA GLY A 239 -1.65 0.30 0.95
C GLY A 239 -2.97 -0.44 1.19
N ILE A 240 -3.40 -0.46 2.45
CA ILE A 240 -4.71 -1.05 2.78
C ILE A 240 -5.82 -0.32 2.03
N GLY A 241 -6.74 -1.10 1.46
CA GLY A 241 -7.86 -0.58 0.68
C GLY A 241 -7.56 -0.05 -0.72
N THR A 242 -6.34 -0.22 -1.25
CA THR A 242 -6.01 0.10 -2.65
C THR A 242 -5.74 -1.17 -3.46
N ARG A 243 -5.75 -1.08 -4.79
CA ARG A 243 -5.25 -2.12 -5.72
C ARG A 243 -4.75 -1.43 -6.98
N SER A 244 -3.57 -1.81 -7.46
CA SER A 244 -2.99 -1.22 -8.68
C SER A 244 -3.95 -1.33 -9.88
N GLY A 245 -4.22 -0.20 -10.52
CA GLY A 245 -5.06 -0.12 -11.73
C GLY A 245 -6.55 -0.42 -11.52
N LEU A 246 -7.02 -0.51 -10.27
CA LEU A 246 -8.42 -0.69 -9.90
C LEU A 246 -8.89 0.42 -8.95
N GLY A 247 -10.20 0.56 -8.79
CA GLY A 247 -10.77 1.49 -7.80
C GLY A 247 -10.55 1.03 -6.36
N ASP A 248 -10.41 2.00 -5.47
CA ASP A 248 -10.18 1.76 -4.03
C ASP A 248 -11.38 1.07 -3.35
N SER A 249 -11.09 0.23 -2.36
CA SER A 249 -12.08 -0.43 -1.51
C SER A 249 -12.43 0.45 -0.32
N LEU A 250 -13.49 1.26 -0.44
CA LEU A 250 -14.01 2.09 0.66
C LEU A 250 -14.28 1.30 1.95
N TYR A 251 -14.71 0.03 1.83
CA TYR A 251 -14.90 -0.86 2.98
C TYR A 251 -13.58 -1.15 3.70
N SER A 252 -12.53 -1.53 2.96
CA SER A 252 -11.23 -1.87 3.57
C SER A 252 -10.50 -0.62 4.06
N GLN A 253 -10.61 0.50 3.33
CA GLN A 253 -10.11 1.81 3.77
C GLN A 253 -10.82 2.30 5.03
N GLY A 254 -12.12 2.06 5.20
CA GLY A 254 -12.87 2.48 6.38
C GLY A 254 -12.69 1.58 7.61
N THR A 255 -12.48 0.26 7.40
CA THR A 255 -12.49 -0.73 8.50
C THR A 255 -11.11 -1.29 8.84
N GLY A 256 -10.14 -1.19 7.94
CA GLY A 256 -8.87 -1.92 8.05
C GLY A 256 -9.00 -3.43 7.84
N GLN A 257 -10.19 -3.92 7.48
CA GLN A 257 -10.52 -5.33 7.29
C GLN A 257 -10.88 -5.66 5.83
N GLY A 258 -11.15 -6.92 5.54
CA GLY A 258 -11.50 -7.41 4.21
C GLY A 258 -10.28 -7.77 3.36
N ASN A 259 -10.50 -8.02 2.07
CA ASN A 259 -9.51 -8.62 1.17
C ASN A 259 -8.28 -7.72 0.87
N THR A 260 -8.24 -6.52 1.43
CA THR A 260 -7.10 -5.59 1.39
C THR A 260 -6.82 -4.97 2.77
N GLY A 261 -7.31 -5.57 3.85
CA GLY A 261 -7.08 -5.16 5.23
C GLY A 261 -5.69 -5.53 5.76
N VAL A 262 -5.38 -5.18 7.01
CA VAL A 262 -4.04 -5.37 7.62
C VAL A 262 -3.58 -6.83 7.54
N VAL A 263 -4.40 -7.77 8.02
CA VAL A 263 -4.08 -9.21 7.98
C VAL A 263 -3.91 -9.70 6.54
N ALA A 264 -4.81 -9.32 5.64
CA ALA A 264 -4.78 -9.75 4.24
C ALA A 264 -3.50 -9.27 3.51
N ARG A 265 -2.95 -8.09 3.85
CA ARG A 265 -1.67 -7.62 3.31
C ARG A 265 -0.49 -8.45 3.80
N VAL A 266 -0.50 -8.86 5.07
CA VAL A 266 0.52 -9.77 5.60
C VAL A 266 0.39 -11.17 4.99
N GLU A 267 -0.83 -11.66 4.74
CA GLU A 267 -1.08 -12.94 4.05
C GLU A 267 -0.68 -12.93 2.56
N GLN A 268 -0.66 -11.77 1.92
CA GLN A 268 -0.18 -11.61 0.53
C GLN A 268 1.35 -11.63 0.42
N MET A 269 2.06 -11.22 1.49
CA MET A 269 3.51 -11.05 1.48
C MET A 269 4.28 -12.31 1.01
N PRO A 270 3.99 -13.54 1.47
CA PRO A 270 4.74 -14.71 1.04
C PRO A 270 4.68 -14.95 -0.47
N ALA A 271 3.52 -14.75 -1.10
CA ALA A 271 3.38 -14.93 -2.55
C ALA A 271 4.21 -13.91 -3.34
N LEU A 272 4.27 -12.67 -2.86
CA LEU A 272 5.11 -11.62 -3.46
C LEU A 272 6.59 -11.92 -3.29
N VAL A 273 7.01 -12.36 -2.10
CA VAL A 273 8.39 -12.79 -1.83
C VAL A 273 8.78 -13.95 -2.74
N MET A 274 7.96 -15.00 -2.83
CA MET A 274 8.25 -16.16 -3.66
C MET A 274 8.37 -15.79 -5.15
N THR A 275 7.54 -14.87 -5.63
CA THR A 275 7.64 -14.39 -7.03
C THR A 275 9.00 -13.75 -7.32
N GLN A 276 9.54 -12.96 -6.39
CA GLN A 276 10.85 -12.34 -6.57
C GLN A 276 11.99 -13.33 -6.33
N LEU A 277 11.85 -14.26 -5.38
CA LEU A 277 12.83 -15.32 -5.17
C LEU A 277 12.94 -16.28 -6.35
N ASP A 278 11.83 -16.57 -7.04
CA ASP A 278 11.84 -17.38 -8.26
C ASP A 278 12.65 -16.69 -9.37
N ARG A 279 12.46 -15.37 -9.55
CA ARG A 279 13.25 -14.57 -10.51
C ARG A 279 14.73 -14.50 -10.12
N PHE A 280 15.01 -14.27 -8.84
CA PHE A 280 16.36 -14.26 -8.33
C PHE A 280 17.06 -15.61 -8.57
N ARG A 281 16.36 -16.73 -8.32
CA ARG A 281 16.88 -18.08 -8.59
C ARG A 281 17.12 -18.32 -10.08
N GLU A 282 16.27 -17.81 -10.96
CA GLU A 282 16.48 -17.89 -12.41
C GLU A 282 17.75 -17.16 -12.85
N ALA A 283 18.04 -16.00 -12.26
CA ALA A 283 19.27 -15.25 -12.51
C ALA A 283 20.50 -15.87 -11.82
N ASN A 284 20.32 -16.52 -10.66
CA ASN A 284 21.38 -17.02 -9.78
C ASN A 284 21.14 -18.48 -9.35
N PRO A 285 21.19 -19.45 -10.28
CA PRO A 285 20.76 -20.84 -10.01
C PRO A 285 21.67 -21.61 -9.04
N GLN A 286 22.94 -21.20 -8.92
CA GLN A 286 23.92 -21.84 -8.04
C GLN A 286 23.93 -21.24 -6.62
N SER A 287 23.39 -20.03 -6.44
CA SER A 287 23.43 -19.35 -5.14
C SER A 287 22.51 -20.03 -4.13
N LYS A 288 23.04 -20.32 -2.94
CA LYS A 288 22.29 -20.79 -1.78
C LYS A 288 22.15 -19.69 -0.76
N ILE A 289 21.03 -19.65 -0.04
CA ILE A 289 20.79 -18.68 1.03
C ILE A 289 21.06 -19.37 2.37
N HIS A 290 22.13 -18.97 3.07
CA HIS A 290 22.43 -19.50 4.39
C HIS A 290 21.82 -18.67 5.53
N ARG A 291 21.47 -17.40 5.26
CA ARG A 291 20.86 -16.49 6.24
C ARG A 291 19.93 -15.49 5.57
N ILE A 292 18.85 -15.11 6.26
CA ILE A 292 17.91 -14.07 5.80
C ILE A 292 17.87 -12.93 6.82
N GLU A 293 18.26 -11.73 6.42
CA GLU A 293 18.07 -10.52 7.23
C GLU A 293 16.90 -9.69 6.68
N ILE A 294 15.93 -9.41 7.53
CA ILE A 294 14.66 -8.79 7.14
C ILE A 294 14.60 -7.36 7.66
N ASP A 295 14.37 -6.42 6.75
CA ASP A 295 14.12 -5.01 7.06
C ASP A 295 12.64 -4.69 6.80
N LEU A 296 11.92 -4.25 7.83
CA LEU A 296 10.49 -3.96 7.77
C LEU A 296 10.26 -2.46 7.78
N PHE A 297 9.48 -1.96 6.84
CA PHE A 297 9.04 -0.57 6.81
C PHE A 297 7.52 -0.51 6.72
N GLY A 298 6.91 0.44 7.42
CA GLY A 298 5.49 0.68 7.24
C GLY A 298 5.00 2.04 7.66
N PHE A 299 3.92 2.50 7.02
CA PHE A 299 3.25 3.76 7.33
C PHE A 299 1.78 3.53 7.71
N SER A 300 1.28 4.21 8.75
CA SER A 300 -0.13 4.19 9.13
C SER A 300 -0.59 2.75 9.48
N ARG A 301 -1.62 2.24 8.81
CA ARG A 301 -2.02 0.83 8.91
C ARG A 301 -1.01 -0.14 8.27
N GLY A 302 -0.18 0.32 7.32
CA GLY A 302 0.98 -0.40 6.86
C GLY A 302 2.02 -0.59 7.97
N ALA A 303 2.18 0.38 8.87
CA ALA A 303 3.00 0.19 10.08
C ALA A 303 2.39 -0.86 11.02
N ALA A 304 1.06 -0.91 11.16
CA ALA A 304 0.38 -1.98 11.90
C ALA A 304 0.59 -3.35 11.23
N ALA A 305 0.58 -3.41 9.89
CA ALA A 305 0.91 -4.62 9.13
C ALA A 305 2.37 -5.05 9.33
N ALA A 306 3.32 -4.11 9.33
CA ALA A 306 4.72 -4.38 9.62
C ALA A 306 4.93 -4.95 11.03
N ARG A 307 4.26 -4.37 12.05
CA ARG A 307 4.25 -4.92 13.43
C ARG A 307 3.68 -6.33 13.48
N HIS A 308 2.57 -6.58 12.79
CA HIS A 308 1.96 -7.89 12.73
C HIS A 308 2.84 -8.91 12.00
N CYS A 309 3.46 -8.50 10.89
CA CYS A 309 4.39 -9.30 10.11
C CYS A 309 5.64 -9.67 10.94
N ALA A 310 6.21 -8.73 11.70
CA ALA A 310 7.32 -8.99 12.61
C ALA A 310 6.97 -10.10 13.62
N ASN A 311 5.78 -10.02 14.23
CA ASN A 311 5.29 -11.05 15.14
C ASN A 311 5.03 -12.40 14.45
N ASP A 312 4.56 -12.39 13.20
CA ASP A 312 4.37 -13.62 12.42
C ASP A 312 5.71 -14.30 12.09
N LEU A 313 6.71 -13.53 11.65
CA LEU A 313 8.05 -14.03 11.33
C LEU A 313 8.72 -14.71 12.53
N LEU A 314 8.51 -14.19 13.74
CA LEU A 314 9.04 -14.78 14.98
C LEU A 314 8.40 -16.12 15.37
N LYS A 315 7.37 -16.58 14.66
CA LYS A 315 6.89 -17.98 14.75
C LYS A 315 7.86 -18.97 14.11
N GLY A 316 8.97 -18.51 13.53
CA GLY A 316 10.02 -19.33 12.92
C GLY A 316 9.48 -20.16 11.76
N ALA A 317 9.73 -21.48 11.79
CA ALA A 317 9.22 -22.42 10.79
C ALA A 317 7.68 -22.42 10.63
N ASN A 318 6.94 -21.89 11.60
CA ASN A 318 5.49 -21.76 11.54
C ASN A 318 4.98 -20.43 10.98
N SER A 319 5.87 -19.49 10.64
CA SER A 319 5.51 -18.22 10.01
C SER A 319 4.94 -18.44 8.60
N LEU A 320 4.19 -17.46 8.10
CA LEU A 320 3.61 -17.51 6.76
C LEU A 320 4.69 -17.64 5.68
N LEU A 321 5.79 -16.89 5.81
CA LEU A 321 6.90 -16.94 4.86
C LEU A 321 7.63 -18.28 4.91
N ALA A 322 7.94 -18.80 6.10
CA ALA A 322 8.63 -20.08 6.25
C ALA A 322 7.83 -21.27 5.69
N ARG A 323 6.49 -21.20 5.72
CA ARG A 323 5.64 -22.22 5.10
C ARG A 323 5.69 -22.19 3.57
N SER A 324 5.89 -21.01 2.98
CA SER A 324 6.07 -20.85 1.53
C SER A 324 7.50 -21.16 1.08
N LEU A 325 8.49 -20.97 1.96
CA LEU A 325 9.89 -21.33 1.73
C LEU A 325 10.37 -22.29 2.84
N PRO A 326 9.90 -23.56 2.85
CA PRO A 326 10.19 -24.50 3.92
C PRO A 326 11.67 -24.89 3.97
N ALA A 327 12.11 -25.35 5.14
CA ALA A 327 13.41 -25.97 5.32
C ALA A 327 13.61 -27.11 4.29
N GLY A 328 14.81 -27.22 3.73
CA GLY A 328 15.12 -28.15 2.65
C GLY A 328 14.69 -27.68 1.25
N SER A 329 14.16 -26.45 1.12
CA SER A 329 14.02 -25.80 -0.18
C SER A 329 15.38 -25.72 -0.88
N THR A 330 15.41 -25.95 -2.20
CA THR A 330 16.65 -25.95 -2.99
C THR A 330 17.36 -24.60 -3.00
N LEU A 331 16.66 -23.52 -2.66
CA LEU A 331 17.21 -22.17 -2.56
C LEU A 331 17.97 -21.93 -1.24
N LEU A 332 17.69 -22.72 -0.21
CA LEU A 332 18.29 -22.56 1.12
C LEU A 332 19.52 -23.47 1.26
N ALA A 333 20.49 -23.04 2.05
CA ALA A 333 21.65 -23.84 2.40
C ALA A 333 21.25 -25.08 3.23
N ALA A 334 22.09 -26.10 3.22
CA ALA A 334 21.90 -27.30 4.03
C ALA A 334 21.80 -26.93 5.53
N GLY A 335 20.80 -27.48 6.22
CA GLY A 335 20.62 -27.23 7.66
C GLY A 335 19.90 -25.92 8.02
N PHE A 336 19.48 -25.10 7.05
CA PHE A 336 18.61 -23.94 7.31
C PHE A 336 17.25 -24.40 7.87
N ALA A 337 16.84 -23.85 9.02
CA ALA A 337 15.66 -24.30 9.76
C ALA A 337 14.77 -23.17 10.30
N TRP A 338 14.90 -21.94 9.77
CA TRP A 338 14.15 -20.77 10.26
C TRP A 338 14.32 -20.54 11.78
N ARG A 339 15.54 -20.71 12.29
CA ARG A 339 15.91 -20.37 13.67
C ARG A 339 16.23 -18.89 13.77
N HIS A 340 15.50 -18.17 14.63
CA HIS A 340 15.72 -16.74 14.83
C HIS A 340 17.15 -16.47 15.36
N ARG A 341 17.79 -15.42 14.85
CA ARG A 341 19.19 -14.99 15.06
C ARG A 341 20.28 -15.88 14.45
N SER A 342 19.94 -17.11 14.03
CA SER A 342 20.87 -18.01 13.36
C SER A 342 20.62 -18.01 11.85
N ASP A 343 19.44 -18.47 11.44
CA ASP A 343 19.06 -18.63 10.04
C ASP A 343 18.33 -17.38 9.51
N PHE A 344 17.60 -16.67 10.38
CA PHE A 344 16.99 -15.39 10.01
C PHE A 344 17.01 -14.39 11.17
N ALA A 345 17.03 -13.10 10.86
CA ALA A 345 16.95 -12.03 11.85
C ALA A 345 16.10 -10.87 11.34
N LEU A 346 15.36 -10.23 12.26
CA LEU A 346 14.76 -8.92 11.99
C LEU A 346 15.86 -7.87 12.25
N ASN A 347 16.34 -7.21 11.21
CA ASN A 347 17.41 -6.23 11.32
C ASN A 347 16.83 -4.86 11.69
N PHE A 348 16.12 -4.21 10.78
CA PHE A 348 15.52 -2.90 11.04
C PHE A 348 13.98 -2.94 10.98
N ILE A 349 13.30 -2.24 11.89
CA ILE A 349 11.85 -1.96 11.80
C ILE A 349 11.63 -0.45 11.82
N GLY A 350 11.34 0.13 10.65
CA GLY A 350 11.07 1.55 10.46
C GLY A 350 9.59 1.86 10.31
N LEU A 351 9.00 2.54 11.29
CA LEU A 351 7.57 2.84 11.33
C LEU A 351 7.31 4.34 11.19
N PHE A 352 6.32 4.69 10.39
CA PHE A 352 5.75 6.03 10.31
C PHE A 352 4.34 6.01 10.88
N ASP A 353 4.15 6.74 11.97
CA ASP A 353 2.89 7.11 12.58
C ASP A 353 1.84 5.98 12.62
N THR A 354 2.09 4.96 13.43
CA THR A 354 1.30 3.72 13.45
C THR A 354 -0.15 3.99 13.86
N VAL A 355 -1.07 3.63 12.97
CA VAL A 355 -2.52 3.68 13.21
C VAL A 355 -3.09 2.30 12.93
N ALA A 356 -3.59 1.61 13.96
CA ALA A 356 -4.20 0.30 13.78
C ALA A 356 -5.66 0.40 13.31
N SER A 357 -6.45 1.22 14.01
CA SER A 357 -7.83 1.64 13.71
C SER A 357 -8.67 0.58 12.99
N ILE A 358 -8.75 -0.62 13.59
CA ILE A 358 -9.58 -1.71 13.10
C ILE A 358 -11.03 -1.49 13.56
N VAL A 359 -11.96 -1.51 12.62
CA VAL A 359 -13.40 -1.53 12.89
C VAL A 359 -13.90 -2.93 12.57
N SER A 360 -14.50 -3.60 13.55
CA SER A 360 -15.02 -4.97 13.40
C SER A 360 -16.52 -5.01 13.75
N PRO A 361 -17.41 -4.79 12.76
CA PRO A 361 -18.85 -4.90 12.96
C PRO A 361 -19.29 -6.27 13.53
N GLN A 362 -18.53 -7.33 13.22
CA GLN A 362 -18.77 -8.70 13.67
C GLN A 362 -18.57 -8.88 15.19
N THR A 363 -17.72 -8.07 15.80
CA THR A 363 -17.50 -8.05 17.27
C THR A 363 -18.23 -6.88 17.94
N LEU A 364 -19.19 -6.27 17.24
CA LEU A 364 -19.89 -5.04 17.63
C LEU A 364 -18.94 -3.86 17.90
N ASP A 365 -17.76 -3.88 17.29
CA ASP A 365 -16.81 -2.79 17.34
C ASP A 365 -16.97 -1.87 16.14
N PHE A 366 -17.62 -0.74 16.37
CA PHE A 366 -17.85 0.31 15.37
C PHE A 366 -16.90 1.49 15.53
N SER A 367 -15.90 1.42 16.42
CA SER A 367 -15.03 2.53 16.76
C SER A 367 -13.58 2.28 16.35
N PRO A 368 -13.04 2.99 15.33
CA PRO A 368 -11.61 2.93 14.98
C PRO A 368 -10.70 3.59 16.03
N HIS A 369 -11.27 4.04 17.15
CA HIS A 369 -10.65 4.87 18.19
C HIS A 369 -10.36 4.09 19.48
N ASN A 370 -10.65 2.78 19.52
CA ASN A 370 -10.35 1.93 20.67
C ASN A 370 -9.09 1.08 20.42
N ALA A 371 -8.66 0.34 21.45
CA ALA A 371 -7.52 -0.58 21.36
C ALA A 371 -7.90 -1.98 20.85
N ARG A 372 -9.14 -2.19 20.39
CA ARG A 372 -9.67 -3.52 20.05
C ARG A 372 -9.29 -3.91 18.62
N ASN A 373 -8.03 -4.31 18.46
CA ASN A 373 -7.49 -4.75 17.18
C ASN A 373 -7.57 -6.27 17.02
N SER A 374 -8.79 -6.84 17.09
CA SER A 374 -9.02 -8.29 17.04
C SER A 374 -8.31 -8.94 15.84
N GLY A 375 -7.44 -9.92 16.12
CA GLY A 375 -6.66 -10.65 15.12
C GLY A 375 -5.32 -10.02 14.74
N LEU A 376 -4.96 -8.86 15.29
CA LEU A 376 -3.64 -8.24 15.10
C LEU A 376 -2.76 -8.39 16.34
N HIS A 377 -1.49 -8.65 16.09
CA HIS A 377 -0.44 -8.67 17.12
C HIS A 377 0.46 -7.47 16.88
N LEU A 378 0.28 -6.42 17.67
CA LEU A 378 0.91 -5.10 17.44
C LEU A 378 2.08 -4.81 18.38
N ARG A 379 2.17 -5.54 19.50
CA ARG A 379 3.31 -5.47 20.41
C ARG A 379 4.63 -5.68 19.67
N LEU A 380 5.53 -4.71 19.80
CA LEU A 380 6.93 -4.90 19.46
C LEU A 380 7.69 -5.21 20.74
N ALA A 381 8.09 -6.48 20.92
CA ALA A 381 8.82 -6.90 22.11
C ALA A 381 10.27 -6.34 22.09
N PRO A 382 10.83 -5.96 23.25
CA PRO A 382 12.22 -5.51 23.33
C PRO A 382 13.19 -6.52 22.73
N GLY A 383 14.11 -6.03 21.90
CA GLY A 383 15.11 -6.86 21.23
C GLY A 383 14.57 -7.81 20.15
N MET A 384 13.31 -7.67 19.71
CA MET A 384 12.76 -8.50 18.63
C MET A 384 13.46 -8.25 17.28
N ALA A 385 13.94 -7.03 17.08
CA ALA A 385 14.77 -6.61 15.96
C ALA A 385 16.04 -5.93 16.48
N ARG A 386 17.06 -5.79 15.63
CA ARG A 386 18.29 -5.07 15.99
C ARG A 386 18.01 -3.60 16.30
N GLN A 387 17.12 -2.97 15.54
CA GLN A 387 16.66 -1.61 15.80
C GLN A 387 15.18 -1.46 15.42
N VAL A 388 14.44 -0.76 16.27
CA VAL A 388 13.08 -0.28 15.97
C VAL A 388 13.10 1.25 16.04
N VAL A 389 12.57 1.92 15.02
CA VAL A 389 12.41 3.37 14.97
C VAL A 389 10.98 3.70 14.60
N HIS A 390 10.34 4.57 15.38
CA HIS A 390 8.99 5.03 15.10
C HIS A 390 8.95 6.55 15.05
N LEU A 391 8.67 7.11 13.87
CA LEU A 391 8.46 8.55 13.69
C LEU A 391 6.98 8.87 13.88
N VAL A 392 6.66 9.81 14.77
CA VAL A 392 5.28 10.09 15.22
C VAL A 392 4.90 11.53 14.94
N ALA A 393 3.66 11.75 14.52
CA ALA A 393 3.12 13.07 14.21
C ALA A 393 2.71 13.85 15.47
N ASP A 394 3.31 15.01 15.69
CA ASP A 394 2.98 15.95 16.78
C ASP A 394 1.67 16.73 16.54
N HIS A 395 1.28 16.90 15.26
CA HIS A 395 0.12 17.72 14.87
C HIS A 395 -1.03 16.89 14.29
N GLU A 396 -1.15 15.61 14.67
CA GLU A 396 -2.28 14.76 14.27
C GLU A 396 -3.37 14.76 15.34
N TYR A 397 -4.53 15.37 15.02
CA TYR A 397 -5.62 15.55 15.98
C TYR A 397 -6.92 14.84 15.60
N ARG A 398 -6.94 14.05 14.51
CA ARG A 398 -8.18 13.38 14.07
C ARG A 398 -8.59 12.27 15.03
N HIS A 399 -9.89 12.18 15.26
CA HIS A 399 -10.47 11.14 16.09
C HIS A 399 -10.15 9.72 15.57
N ASN A 400 -10.22 9.51 14.26
CA ASN A 400 -10.04 8.17 13.67
C ASN A 400 -8.58 7.74 13.48
N PHE A 401 -7.60 8.55 13.93
CA PHE A 401 -6.17 8.31 13.71
C PHE A 401 -5.46 8.10 15.06
N SER A 402 -5.94 7.16 15.87
CA SER A 402 -5.31 6.91 17.18
C SER A 402 -3.92 6.28 17.00
N LEU A 403 -2.93 6.81 17.73
CA LEU A 403 -1.56 6.31 17.69
C LEU A 403 -1.45 4.96 18.41
N THR A 404 -0.66 4.04 17.87
CA THR A 404 -0.12 2.90 18.64
C THR A 404 1.35 3.16 18.90
N GLN A 405 1.72 3.40 20.17
CA GLN A 405 3.08 3.76 20.57
C GLN A 405 4.06 2.60 20.34
N ALA A 406 5.34 2.92 20.25
CA ALA A 406 6.45 1.95 20.32
C ALA A 406 7.31 2.23 21.56
N GLU A 407 8.38 1.45 21.76
CA GLU A 407 9.32 1.68 22.86
C GLU A 407 10.08 3.01 22.70
N LEU A 408 10.41 3.38 21.47
CA LEU A 408 11.06 4.64 21.12
C LEU A 408 10.24 5.37 20.04
N ASP A 409 9.46 6.36 20.49
CA ASP A 409 8.73 7.27 19.62
C ASP A 409 9.51 8.58 19.45
N ILE A 410 9.84 8.92 18.21
CA ILE A 410 10.46 10.20 17.85
C ILE A 410 9.35 11.11 17.33
N VAL A 411 8.91 12.03 18.20
CA VAL A 411 7.83 12.97 17.91
C VAL A 411 8.36 14.12 17.06
N LEU A 412 7.74 14.36 15.90
CA LEU A 412 8.20 15.32 14.89
C LEU A 412 7.04 16.25 14.44
N PRO A 413 7.34 17.51 14.04
CA PRO A 413 6.32 18.45 13.57
C PRO A 413 5.53 17.93 12.36
N GLY A 414 4.25 18.28 12.25
CA GLY A 414 3.40 17.81 11.16
C GLY A 414 2.36 16.78 11.58
N CYS A 415 1.38 16.58 10.71
CA CYS A 415 0.32 15.60 10.88
C CYS A 415 0.69 14.26 10.23
N HIS A 416 -0.23 13.28 10.25
CA HIS A 416 0.02 11.90 9.83
C HIS A 416 0.78 11.73 8.49
N SER A 417 0.30 12.38 7.43
CA SER A 417 0.89 12.27 6.09
C SER A 417 2.01 13.30 5.85
N ASP A 418 2.18 14.27 6.75
CA ASP A 418 3.44 15.04 6.78
C ASP A 418 4.58 14.13 7.24
N ILE A 419 4.34 13.20 8.17
CA ILE A 419 5.33 12.19 8.62
C ILE A 419 5.53 11.08 7.58
N GLY A 420 4.44 10.45 7.15
CA GLY A 420 4.49 9.27 6.29
C GLY A 420 4.55 9.54 4.79
N GLY A 421 4.36 10.79 4.35
CA GLY A 421 4.20 11.15 2.95
C GLY A 421 2.80 10.89 2.41
N GLY A 422 2.58 11.26 1.14
CA GLY A 422 1.30 11.15 0.45
C GLY A 422 0.65 12.49 0.10
N TYR A 423 1.09 13.59 0.71
CA TYR A 423 0.66 14.92 0.30
C TYR A 423 1.36 15.37 -0.98
N LEU A 424 0.61 16.09 -1.82
CA LEU A 424 1.14 16.71 -3.03
C LEU A 424 2.27 17.70 -2.70
N PRO A 425 3.24 17.91 -3.62
CA PRO A 425 4.26 18.93 -3.45
C PRO A 425 3.68 20.31 -3.12
N LEU A 426 2.53 20.65 -3.70
CA LEU A 426 1.72 21.82 -3.36
C LEU A 426 0.23 21.42 -3.41
N ALA A 427 -0.50 21.68 -2.33
CA ALA A 427 -1.91 21.38 -2.18
C ALA A 427 -2.70 22.62 -1.77
N ARG A 428 -3.95 22.74 -2.24
CA ARG A 428 -4.89 23.78 -1.82
C ARG A 428 -5.89 23.22 -0.82
N GLU A 429 -5.71 23.55 0.45
CA GLU A 429 -6.57 23.11 1.55
C GLU A 429 -7.83 23.98 1.65
N LYS A 430 -9.00 23.42 1.29
CA LYS A 430 -10.33 24.02 1.52
C LYS A 430 -11.06 23.29 2.65
N LEU A 431 -11.02 23.83 3.87
CA LEU A 431 -11.40 23.09 5.07
C LEU A 431 -12.44 23.85 5.91
N LEU A 432 -13.32 23.09 6.57
CA LEU A 432 -14.13 23.58 7.68
C LEU A 432 -13.39 23.32 8.98
N LEU A 433 -12.96 24.39 9.64
CA LEU A 433 -12.16 24.32 10.87
C LEU A 433 -13.01 24.13 12.12
N SER A 434 -14.31 24.43 12.04
CA SER A 434 -15.25 24.26 13.16
C SER A 434 -16.45 23.41 12.77
N LYS A 435 -17.02 22.70 13.74
CA LYS A 435 -18.29 21.98 13.56
C LYS A 435 -19.36 22.95 13.06
N PRO A 436 -20.07 22.64 11.96
CA PRO A 436 -21.11 23.51 11.44
C PRO A 436 -22.21 23.75 12.47
N ASP A 437 -22.47 25.01 12.79
CA ASP A 437 -23.66 25.44 13.51
C ASP A 437 -24.86 25.38 12.55
N SER A 438 -26.06 25.15 13.08
CA SER A 438 -27.29 25.20 12.28
C SER A 438 -28.41 25.98 12.96
N SER A 439 -29.28 26.60 12.16
CA SER A 439 -30.52 27.22 12.60
C SER A 439 -31.62 27.06 11.55
N LEU A 440 -32.87 27.07 11.99
CA LEU A 440 -34.03 27.12 11.11
C LEU A 440 -34.47 28.58 11.02
N GLU A 441 -34.58 29.09 9.81
CA GLU A 441 -34.85 30.50 9.54
C GLU A 441 -35.97 30.63 8.53
N ILE A 442 -36.70 31.75 8.56
CA ILE A 442 -37.62 32.10 7.47
C ILE A 442 -36.84 32.23 6.16
N ALA A 443 -37.42 31.77 5.05
CA ALA A 443 -36.74 31.68 3.77
C ALA A 443 -36.26 33.05 3.25
N SER A 444 -36.98 34.12 3.59
CA SER A 444 -36.68 35.51 3.22
C SER A 444 -35.53 36.13 4.03
N LEU A 445 -35.13 35.56 5.17
CA LEU A 445 -34.04 36.10 5.97
C LEU A 445 -32.71 35.93 5.22
N ALA A 446 -31.89 36.98 5.12
CA ALA A 446 -30.53 36.84 4.58
C ALA A 446 -29.72 35.81 5.39
N THR A 447 -28.94 34.96 4.71
CA THR A 447 -28.27 33.81 5.34
C THR A 447 -27.24 34.25 6.39
N GLU A 448 -26.60 35.40 6.15
CA GLU A 448 -25.62 36.07 7.00
C GLU A 448 -26.25 36.67 8.27
N ARG A 449 -27.59 36.81 8.29
CA ARG A 449 -28.35 37.27 9.46
C ARG A 449 -28.92 36.13 10.31
N SER A 450 -28.64 34.88 9.94
CA SER A 450 -29.11 33.70 10.66
C SER A 450 -28.46 33.56 12.04
N GLY A 451 -29.15 32.88 12.95
CA GLY A 451 -28.59 32.52 14.25
C GLY A 451 -27.36 31.60 14.14
N ALA A 452 -27.31 30.73 13.12
CA ALA A 452 -26.13 29.92 12.82
C ALA A 452 -24.92 30.79 12.48
N HIS A 453 -25.07 31.72 11.53
CA HIS A 453 -24.00 32.62 11.12
C HIS A 453 -23.47 33.45 12.30
N TRP A 454 -24.37 34.02 13.09
CA TRP A 454 -23.98 34.83 14.25
C TRP A 454 -23.16 34.04 15.28
N ARG A 455 -23.59 32.82 15.64
CA ARG A 455 -22.83 31.96 16.58
C ARG A 455 -21.46 31.58 16.02
N THR A 456 -21.39 31.23 14.75
CA THR A 456 -20.13 30.92 14.08
C THR A 456 -19.22 32.15 14.02
N ARG A 457 -19.75 33.34 13.77
CA ARG A 457 -18.97 34.58 13.72
C ARG A 457 -18.36 34.90 15.09
N GLN A 458 -19.12 34.75 16.18
CA GLN A 458 -18.57 34.90 17.52
C GLN A 458 -17.46 33.90 17.83
N ARG A 459 -17.63 32.64 17.40
CA ARG A 459 -16.58 31.61 17.51
C ARG A 459 -15.34 32.01 16.71
N PHE A 460 -15.53 32.47 15.48
CA PHE A 460 -14.47 32.93 14.60
C PHE A 460 -13.65 34.05 15.24
N ASP A 461 -14.29 35.09 15.75
CA ASP A 461 -13.61 36.23 16.37
C ASP A 461 -12.81 35.82 17.63
N ARG A 462 -13.33 34.85 18.41
CA ARG A 462 -12.62 34.29 19.58
C ARG A 462 -11.41 33.45 19.21
N GLU A 463 -11.51 32.67 18.13
CA GLU A 463 -10.48 31.71 17.71
C GLU A 463 -9.52 32.27 16.65
N LEU A 464 -9.71 33.52 16.23
CA LEU A 464 -8.93 34.16 15.16
C LEU A 464 -7.42 34.08 15.41
N HIS A 465 -6.97 34.40 16.63
CA HIS A 465 -5.54 34.33 16.97
C HIS A 465 -4.96 32.93 16.79
N HIS A 466 -5.71 31.89 17.15
CA HIS A 466 -5.28 30.49 16.97
C HIS A 466 -5.18 30.15 15.48
N TRP A 467 -6.22 30.46 14.70
CA TRP A 467 -6.24 30.12 13.27
C TRP A 467 -5.25 30.94 12.44
N SER A 468 -4.97 32.19 12.82
CA SER A 468 -3.94 33.03 12.18
C SER A 468 -2.51 32.51 12.36
N ALA A 469 -2.28 31.53 13.25
CA ALA A 469 -1.00 30.84 13.35
C ALA A 469 -0.77 29.85 12.19
N TYR A 470 -1.84 29.38 11.53
CA TYR A 470 -1.79 28.38 10.47
C TYR A 470 -2.23 28.94 9.12
N VAL A 471 -3.28 29.75 9.10
CA VAL A 471 -3.92 30.23 7.87
C VAL A 471 -3.75 31.74 7.78
N PRO A 472 -3.30 32.27 6.63
CA PRO A 472 -3.29 33.71 6.38
C PRO A 472 -4.69 34.34 6.54
N PRO A 473 -4.81 35.60 7.00
CA PRO A 473 -6.11 36.23 7.23
C PRO A 473 -7.05 36.22 6.01
N GLU A 474 -6.51 36.38 4.81
CA GLU A 474 -7.23 36.32 3.54
C GLU A 474 -7.83 34.95 3.24
N GLY A 475 -7.25 33.89 3.81
CA GLY A 475 -7.72 32.52 3.70
C GLY A 475 -8.79 32.15 4.72
N LEU A 476 -9.11 33.02 5.68
CA LEU A 476 -10.04 32.73 6.78
C LEU A 476 -11.39 33.40 6.57
N SER A 477 -12.47 32.64 6.68
CA SER A 477 -13.83 33.17 6.49
C SER A 477 -14.90 32.42 7.30
N VAL A 478 -16.11 32.97 7.32
CA VAL A 478 -17.32 32.28 7.81
C VAL A 478 -18.10 31.77 6.61
N ALA A 479 -17.96 30.48 6.30
CA ALA A 479 -18.72 29.85 5.24
C ALA A 479 -20.16 29.62 5.68
N THR A 480 -21.12 30.09 4.89
CA THR A 480 -22.54 30.01 5.22
C THR A 480 -23.33 29.48 4.02
N ARG A 481 -24.27 28.58 4.28
CA ARG A 481 -25.17 28.01 3.26
C ARG A 481 -26.57 27.86 3.81
N SER A 482 -27.55 27.77 2.90
CA SER A 482 -28.92 27.40 3.28
C SER A 482 -29.44 26.24 2.43
N VAL A 483 -30.22 25.37 3.05
CA VAL A 483 -30.96 24.29 2.41
C VAL A 483 -32.44 24.51 2.64
N GLN A 484 -33.24 24.45 1.58
CA GLN A 484 -34.70 24.55 1.68
C GLN A 484 -35.26 23.34 2.45
N VAL A 485 -36.20 23.56 3.36
CA VAL A 485 -36.84 22.48 4.12
C VAL A 485 -38.18 22.15 3.48
N ARG A 486 -38.51 20.85 3.34
CA ARG A 486 -39.81 20.43 2.76
C ARG A 486 -40.95 20.79 3.71
N HIS A 487 -41.94 21.52 3.19
CA HIS A 487 -43.19 21.85 3.89
C HIS A 487 -44.06 20.63 4.15
N ARG A 488 -44.82 20.65 5.27
CA ARG A 488 -45.91 19.70 5.56
C ARG A 488 -47.33 20.30 5.59
N ALA A 489 -47.53 21.60 5.35
CA ALA A 489 -48.88 22.19 5.37
C ALA A 489 -49.01 23.43 4.45
N ARG A 490 -50.24 23.67 3.95
CA ARG A 490 -50.58 24.75 2.99
C ARG A 490 -50.55 26.18 3.57
N ASP A 491 -50.41 26.35 4.89
CA ASP A 491 -50.53 27.66 5.58
C ASP A 491 -49.33 28.02 6.48
N THR A 492 -48.09 27.64 6.10
CA THR A 492 -46.87 27.97 6.88
C THR A 492 -45.88 28.81 6.05
N VAL A 493 -45.21 29.78 6.69
CA VAL A 493 -44.15 30.58 6.08
C VAL A 493 -43.02 29.66 5.62
N ALA A 494 -42.47 29.92 4.43
CA ALA A 494 -41.33 29.16 3.91
C ALA A 494 -40.13 29.22 4.87
N GLU A 495 -39.54 28.07 5.15
CA GLU A 495 -38.37 27.92 6.03
C GLU A 495 -37.18 27.35 5.28
N LYS A 496 -36.00 27.81 5.67
CA LYS A 496 -34.72 27.27 5.25
C LYS A 496 -33.90 26.91 6.46
N ARG A 497 -33.10 25.85 6.34
CA ARG A 497 -32.09 25.50 7.33
C ARG A 497 -30.77 26.13 6.92
N VAL A 498 -30.23 26.99 7.76
CA VAL A 498 -28.93 27.63 7.54
C VAL A 498 -27.86 26.86 8.29
N TYR A 499 -26.71 26.65 7.65
CA TYR A 499 -25.50 26.12 8.26
C TYR A 499 -24.37 27.13 8.13
N ALA A 500 -23.57 27.28 9.18
CA ALA A 500 -22.41 28.16 9.20
C ALA A 500 -21.21 27.45 9.86
N ALA A 501 -20.01 27.68 9.35
CA ALA A 501 -18.77 27.15 9.93
C ALA A 501 -17.60 28.09 9.65
N ILE A 502 -16.57 28.06 10.52
CA ILE A 502 -15.26 28.64 10.21
C ILE A 502 -14.68 27.85 9.05
N ALA A 503 -14.29 28.54 7.99
CA ALA A 503 -13.67 27.95 6.82
C ALA A 503 -12.27 28.52 6.61
N SER A 504 -11.39 27.69 6.07
CA SER A 504 -10.07 28.08 5.61
C SER A 504 -9.83 27.69 4.17
N GLU A 505 -9.09 28.53 3.48
CA GLU A 505 -8.52 28.27 2.18
C GLU A 505 -7.06 28.73 2.16
N ARG A 506 -6.13 27.79 1.94
CA ARG A 506 -4.70 28.11 1.85
C ARG A 506 -3.95 27.13 0.96
N GLU A 507 -2.74 27.50 0.58
CA GLU A 507 -1.78 26.59 -0.03
C GLU A 507 -0.83 26.02 1.03
N VAL A 508 -0.54 24.74 0.95
CA VAL A 508 0.37 24.02 1.84
C VAL A 508 1.26 23.10 1.00
N ARG A 509 2.51 22.92 1.41
CA ARG A 509 3.49 22.15 0.67
C ARG A 509 3.84 20.82 1.34
N GLY A 510 4.10 19.78 0.54
CA GLY A 510 4.33 18.41 1.01
C GLY A 510 5.78 18.05 1.35
N GLU A 511 6.77 18.93 1.12
CA GLU A 511 8.19 18.55 1.20
C GLU A 511 8.70 18.28 2.63
N LEU A 512 7.93 18.61 3.67
CA LEU A 512 8.26 18.24 5.05
C LEU A 512 8.42 16.73 5.21
N SER A 513 7.61 15.95 4.48
CA SER A 513 7.72 14.48 4.46
C SER A 513 9.09 13.99 3.96
N LEU A 514 9.75 14.74 3.08
CA LEU A 514 11.07 14.40 2.55
C LEU A 514 12.19 14.61 3.59
N VAL A 515 11.95 15.40 4.64
CA VAL A 515 12.85 15.47 5.80
C VAL A 515 12.80 14.14 6.56
N TYR A 516 11.59 13.63 6.80
CA TYR A 516 11.38 12.40 7.56
C TYR A 516 11.78 11.13 6.80
N LEU A 517 11.68 11.16 5.47
CA LEU A 517 12.32 10.17 4.60
C LEU A 517 13.82 10.05 4.90
N ARG A 518 14.53 11.17 4.96
CA ARG A 518 15.98 11.21 5.20
C ARG A 518 16.32 10.72 6.60
N ILE A 519 15.54 11.11 7.61
CA ILE A 519 15.72 10.66 8.99
C ILE A 519 15.56 9.13 9.10
N MET A 520 14.49 8.57 8.56
CA MET A 520 14.26 7.12 8.60
C MET A 520 15.34 6.36 7.84
N ARG A 521 15.71 6.83 6.64
CA ARG A 521 16.78 6.24 5.85
C ARG A 521 18.11 6.25 6.62
N GLU A 522 18.46 7.35 7.26
CA GLU A 522 19.71 7.49 7.99
C GLU A 522 19.77 6.54 9.21
N TRP A 523 18.68 6.41 9.96
CA TRP A 523 18.55 5.39 11.01
C TRP A 523 18.76 3.97 10.48
N ALA A 524 18.15 3.65 9.34
CA ALA A 524 18.27 2.34 8.72
C ALA A 524 19.71 2.07 8.25
N VAL A 525 20.34 3.04 7.59
CA VAL A 525 21.74 2.95 7.13
C VAL A 525 22.70 2.75 8.31
N ARG A 526 22.52 3.48 9.43
CA ARG A 526 23.32 3.28 10.66
C ARG A 526 23.18 1.88 11.27
N THR A 527 22.08 1.20 10.99
CA THR A 527 21.81 -0.17 11.44
C THR A 527 22.31 -1.23 10.45
N GLY A 528 22.78 -0.83 9.26
CA GLY A 528 23.30 -1.73 8.22
C GLY A 528 22.36 -1.97 7.05
N VAL A 529 21.27 -1.20 6.90
CA VAL A 529 20.41 -1.29 5.72
C VAL A 529 21.09 -0.59 4.53
N ALA A 530 21.24 -1.30 3.41
CA ALA A 530 22.01 -0.85 2.25
C ALA A 530 21.29 0.18 1.35
N PHE A 531 20.51 1.11 1.92
CA PHE A 531 19.80 2.12 1.12
C PHE A 531 20.75 2.97 0.28
N ARG A 532 20.44 3.11 -1.01
CA ARG A 532 21.11 4.06 -1.91
C ARG A 532 20.94 5.49 -1.41
N ALA A 533 21.88 6.37 -1.77
CA ALA A 533 21.79 7.79 -1.44
C ALA A 533 20.52 8.42 -2.02
N VAL A 534 19.94 9.40 -1.32
CA VAL A 534 18.80 10.16 -1.84
C VAL A 534 19.25 10.96 -3.06
N PRO A 535 18.61 10.81 -4.24
CA PRO A 535 19.00 11.53 -5.44
C PRO A 535 18.89 13.06 -5.26
N SER A 536 19.73 13.81 -5.96
CA SER A 536 19.65 15.28 -6.04
C SER A 536 18.58 15.76 -7.05
N SER A 537 17.62 14.92 -7.41
CA SER A 537 16.57 15.28 -8.36
C SER A 537 15.52 16.19 -7.72
N GLN A 538 14.80 16.92 -8.57
CA GLN A 538 13.76 17.86 -8.13
C GLN A 538 12.70 17.19 -7.23
N ALA A 539 12.37 15.93 -7.48
CA ALA A 539 11.39 15.15 -6.71
C ALA A 539 11.79 14.88 -5.25
N PHE A 540 13.06 15.08 -4.90
CA PHE A 540 13.57 14.94 -3.54
C PHE A 540 14.12 16.26 -2.98
N ALA A 541 14.12 17.35 -3.74
CA ALA A 541 14.71 18.61 -3.33
C ALA A 541 13.94 19.26 -2.17
N LEU A 542 14.66 19.79 -1.18
CA LEU A 542 14.09 20.59 -0.11
C LEU A 542 14.19 22.08 -0.46
N PRO A 543 13.10 22.86 -0.33
CA PRO A 543 13.14 24.31 -0.46
C PRO A 543 14.21 24.93 0.45
N ALA A 544 14.87 26.00 0.00
CA ALA A 544 15.96 26.64 0.74
C ALA A 544 15.56 27.05 2.18
N GLU A 545 14.32 27.51 2.37
CA GLU A 545 13.79 27.87 3.69
C GLU A 545 13.59 26.67 4.63
N LEU A 546 13.44 25.46 4.09
CA LEU A 546 13.22 24.23 4.85
C LEU A 546 14.54 23.52 5.21
N GLN A 547 15.63 23.80 4.50
CA GLN A 547 16.92 23.13 4.71
C GLN A 547 17.49 23.31 6.14
N PRO A 548 17.51 24.52 6.74
CA PRO A 548 18.02 24.70 8.11
C PRO A 548 17.19 23.94 9.13
N ILE A 549 15.87 23.92 8.93
CA ILE A 549 14.91 23.19 9.77
C ILE A 549 15.15 21.68 9.64
N ALA A 550 15.35 21.19 8.41
CA ALA A 550 15.63 19.80 8.14
C ALA A 550 16.90 19.32 8.86
N THR A 551 17.98 20.13 8.84
CA THR A 551 19.21 19.82 9.59
C THR A 551 18.96 19.71 11.09
N LYS A 552 18.20 20.64 11.68
CA LYS A 552 17.87 20.61 13.12
C LYS A 552 17.02 19.40 13.49
N LEU A 553 15.98 19.11 12.71
CA LEU A 553 15.10 17.96 12.93
C LEU A 553 15.84 16.63 12.77
N GLN A 554 16.75 16.55 11.80
CA GLN A 554 17.59 15.37 11.59
C GLN A 554 18.55 15.15 12.76
N ALA A 555 19.26 16.18 13.21
CA ALA A 555 20.15 16.09 14.37
C ALA A 555 19.38 15.66 15.63
N PHE A 556 18.20 16.26 15.87
CA PHE A 556 17.32 15.87 16.98
C PHE A 556 16.91 14.41 16.90
N ALA A 557 16.37 13.97 15.76
CA ALA A 557 15.83 12.62 15.61
C ALA A 557 16.90 11.52 15.65
N LEU A 558 18.14 11.84 15.30
CA LEU A 558 19.27 10.90 15.32
C LEU A 558 20.02 10.89 16.65
N GLY A 559 19.58 11.69 17.64
CA GLY A 559 20.24 11.79 18.95
C GLY A 559 21.57 12.53 18.91
N GLU A 560 21.78 13.39 17.90
CA GLU A 560 22.99 14.20 17.74
C GLU A 560 22.86 15.53 18.50
N ALA A 561 23.97 16.27 18.62
CA ALA A 561 23.92 17.63 19.16
C ALA A 561 23.07 18.51 18.24
N PHE A 562 21.96 19.04 18.76
CA PHE A 562 21.00 19.82 17.98
C PHE A 562 20.69 21.17 18.64
N THR A 563 20.27 22.12 17.81
CA THR A 563 19.64 23.37 18.28
C THR A 563 18.13 23.24 18.07
N PRO A 564 17.29 23.55 19.08
CA PRO A 564 15.84 23.53 18.91
C PRO A 564 15.38 24.48 17.79
N LEU A 565 14.19 24.21 17.25
CA LEU A 565 13.55 25.11 16.30
C LEU A 565 13.21 26.45 16.97
N THR A 566 13.43 27.56 16.26
CA THR A 566 13.01 28.87 16.75
C THR A 566 11.49 29.05 16.62
N ALA A 567 10.96 30.11 17.24
CA ALA A 567 9.55 30.46 17.10
C ALA A 567 9.18 30.77 15.64
N GLU A 568 10.07 31.43 14.90
CA GLU A 568 9.90 31.78 13.50
C GLU A 568 9.90 30.53 12.60
N GLU A 569 10.82 29.59 12.83
CA GLU A 569 10.88 28.31 12.11
C GLU A 569 9.63 27.47 12.38
N THR A 570 9.19 27.42 13.63
CA THR A 570 7.95 26.73 14.02
C THR A 570 6.73 27.38 13.34
N ALA A 571 6.67 28.71 13.29
CA ALA A 571 5.60 29.44 12.60
C ALA A 571 5.63 29.21 11.08
N LEU A 572 6.82 29.13 10.48
CA LEU A 572 6.99 28.81 9.06
C LEU A 572 6.43 27.43 8.74
N LEU A 573 6.80 26.41 9.53
CA LEU A 573 6.27 25.05 9.38
C LEU A 573 4.74 25.04 9.44
N ARG A 574 4.15 25.66 10.48
CA ARG A 574 2.68 25.70 10.64
C ARG A 574 1.96 26.36 9.47
N ARG A 575 2.53 27.42 8.92
CA ARG A 575 1.91 28.20 7.83
C ARG A 575 2.06 27.56 6.46
N ARG A 576 3.19 26.91 6.18
CA ARG A 576 3.55 26.48 4.81
C ARG A 576 3.66 24.98 4.61
N TYR A 577 3.89 24.19 5.66
CA TYR A 577 4.30 22.78 5.51
C TYR A 577 3.49 21.78 6.35
N ILE A 578 2.87 22.21 7.45
CA ILE A 578 2.04 21.35 8.29
C ILE A 578 0.60 21.43 7.79
N HIS A 579 0.07 20.31 7.33
CA HIS A 579 -1.32 20.20 6.86
C HIS A 579 -2.31 20.18 8.03
N LEU A 580 -3.51 20.71 7.81
CA LEU A 580 -4.61 20.69 8.79
C LEU A 580 -5.46 19.43 8.57
N SER A 581 -4.91 18.28 8.98
CA SER A 581 -5.56 16.99 8.77
C SER A 581 -6.92 16.88 9.48
N ALA A 582 -7.07 17.49 10.65
CA ALA A 582 -8.32 17.48 11.43
C ALA A 582 -9.27 18.61 11.00
N ASN A 583 -10.43 18.24 10.47
CA ASN A 583 -11.41 19.18 9.96
C ASN A 583 -12.84 18.61 9.98
N TRP A 584 -13.82 19.47 9.75
CA TRP A 584 -15.24 19.16 9.74
C TRP A 584 -15.80 19.07 8.31
N ASN A 585 -14.99 18.75 7.30
CA ASN A 585 -15.52 18.46 5.98
C ASN A 585 -16.36 17.18 6.02
N ALA A 586 -17.47 17.19 5.30
CA ALA A 586 -18.39 16.06 5.21
C ALA A 586 -17.98 15.12 4.07
N ALA A 587 -17.92 13.82 4.33
CA ALA A 587 -17.46 12.80 3.36
C ALA A 587 -18.29 12.66 2.08
N LYS A 588 -19.51 13.22 2.02
CA LYS A 588 -20.38 13.22 0.83
C LYS A 588 -20.82 14.62 0.41
N GLY A 589 -20.00 15.62 0.75
CA GLY A 589 -20.29 17.02 0.49
C GLY A 589 -21.46 17.56 1.32
N TRP A 590 -21.85 18.78 1.01
CA TRP A 590 -22.80 19.58 1.77
C TRP A 590 -24.28 19.13 1.55
N ASN A 591 -24.60 18.24 0.60
CA ASN A 591 -25.97 18.10 0.10
C ASN A 591 -26.95 17.18 0.85
N ASN A 592 -26.59 16.52 1.97
CA ASN A 592 -27.48 15.56 2.62
C ASN A 592 -28.07 15.99 3.97
N SER A 593 -29.31 15.54 4.20
CA SER A 593 -30.10 15.72 5.42
C SER A 593 -29.31 15.37 6.68
N ALA A 594 -29.57 16.11 7.77
CA ALA A 594 -28.83 16.14 9.04
C ALA A 594 -28.56 14.79 9.75
N LEU A 595 -29.01 13.66 9.21
CA LEU A 595 -28.81 12.31 9.75
C LEU A 595 -27.63 11.54 9.12
N ASP A 596 -27.09 11.96 7.97
CA ASP A 596 -26.06 11.19 7.23
C ASP A 596 -24.66 11.87 7.16
N VAL A 597 -24.42 12.95 7.92
CA VAL A 597 -23.14 13.68 7.86
C VAL A 597 -22.07 12.94 8.67
N ALA A 598 -21.25 12.12 7.98
CA ALA A 598 -20.04 11.53 8.55
C ALA A 598 -18.85 12.50 8.39
N PHE A 599 -18.37 13.03 9.52
CA PHE A 599 -17.14 13.80 9.59
C PHE A 599 -15.96 12.85 9.85
N ILE A 600 -15.41 12.28 8.78
CA ILE A 600 -14.34 11.27 8.88
C ILE A 600 -13.07 11.85 9.48
N HIS A 601 -12.77 13.12 9.18
CA HIS A 601 -11.59 13.82 9.66
C HIS A 601 -11.84 14.69 10.89
N ARG A 602 -12.97 14.49 11.60
CA ARG A 602 -13.28 15.31 12.76
C ARG A 602 -12.15 15.30 13.79
N PRO A 603 -11.85 16.43 14.41
CA PRO A 603 -10.94 16.46 15.55
C PRO A 603 -11.42 15.55 16.68
N ALA A 604 -10.47 14.98 17.41
CA ALA A 604 -10.69 14.36 18.70
C ALA A 604 -11.09 15.43 19.74
N GLU A 605 -11.69 14.97 20.84
CA GLU A 605 -12.07 15.87 21.92
C GLU A 605 -10.84 16.57 22.50
N GLY A 606 -10.95 17.89 22.74
CA GLY A 606 -9.84 18.70 23.25
C GLY A 606 -8.66 18.91 22.28
N MET A 607 -8.78 18.55 20.99
CA MET A 607 -7.65 18.54 20.04
C MET A 607 -6.50 17.64 20.53
N GLN A 608 -6.82 16.57 21.25
CA GLN A 608 -5.83 15.62 21.74
C GLN A 608 -5.98 14.29 21.03
N ARG A 609 -4.90 13.86 20.38
CA ARG A 609 -4.83 12.53 19.77
C ARG A 609 -4.95 11.48 20.87
N LYS A 610 -5.68 10.41 20.58
CA LYS A 610 -5.65 9.24 21.46
C LYS A 610 -4.45 8.39 21.14
N GLU A 611 -3.75 7.97 22.18
CA GLU A 611 -2.57 7.13 22.12
C GLU A 611 -2.85 5.82 22.86
N HIS A 612 -2.43 4.71 22.25
CA HIS A 612 -2.51 3.38 22.83
C HIS A 612 -1.08 2.87 23.07
N PRO A 613 -0.81 2.23 24.21
CA PRO A 613 0.51 1.69 24.53
C PRO A 613 0.92 0.56 23.56
N ASN A 614 2.21 0.23 23.56
CA ASN A 614 2.78 -0.90 22.83
C ASN A 614 2.39 -2.24 23.49
N GLU A 615 1.14 -2.66 23.31
CA GLU A 615 0.56 -3.86 23.93
C GLU A 615 0.36 -5.06 23.01
#